data_AF-A0A238ZBZ9-F1
#
_entry.id   AF-A0A238ZBZ9-F1
#
_cell.length_a   1.000
_cell.length_b   1.000
_cell.length_c   1.000
_cell.angle_alpha   90.00
_cell.angle_beta   90.00
_cell.angle_gamma   90.00
#
_symmetry.space_group_name_H-M   'P 1'
#
loop_
_entity.id
_entity.type
_entity.pdbx_description
1 polymer ?
#
loop_
_entity_poly.entity_id
_entity_poly.type
_entity_poly.pdbx_seq_one_letter_code
_entity_poly.pdbx_strand_id
1 'polypeptide(L)'
;MDALLARVIKRQVLATLVVAGLAFVVLGQYGIGLHGAFSALAGGGSAILGGLAAGMKLKGKTATVGAGSVLVNILIAEAIKIAVIAITLLLVFKFYDKLVPIALIAGLAAAAVVSGAAIFAINEKNNA
;
A
#
# COMPACT_ATOMS: atom_id res chain seq x y z
N MET A 1 18.21 -6.99 0.63
CA MET A 1 16.94 -6.25 0.73
C MET A 1 17.15 -5.17 1.78
N ASP A 2 17.08 -3.89 1.41
CA ASP A 2 17.46 -2.79 2.31
C ASP A 2 16.59 -2.80 3.57
N ALA A 3 17.19 -2.68 4.76
CA ALA A 3 16.50 -2.78 6.05
C ALA A 3 15.32 -1.79 6.18
N LEU A 4 15.38 -0.66 5.47
CA LEU A 4 14.33 0.35 5.39
C LEU A 4 13.10 -0.13 4.62
N LEU A 5 13.28 -0.76 3.46
CA LEU A 5 12.16 -1.32 2.69
C LEU A 5 11.44 -2.41 3.48
N ALA A 6 12.20 -3.28 4.15
CA ALA A 6 11.62 -4.30 5.02
C ALA A 6 10.82 -3.70 6.18
N ARG A 7 11.28 -2.59 6.77
CA ARG A 7 10.57 -1.88 7.85
C ARG A 7 9.26 -1.25 7.36
N VAL A 8 9.27 -0.59 6.20
CA VAL A 8 8.08 0.04 5.61
C VAL A 8 7.04 -1.00 5.22
N ILE A 9 7.46 -2.09 4.57
CA ILE A 9 6.56 -3.20 4.22
C ILE A 9 5.97 -3.84 5.49
N LYS A 10 6.76 -4.05 6.55
CA LYS A 10 6.23 -4.57 7.82
C LYS A 10 5.16 -3.66 8.42
N ARG A 11 5.38 -2.34 8.44
CA ARG A 11 4.37 -1.38 8.92
C ARG A 11 3.11 -1.39 8.06
N GLN A 12 3.27 -1.52 6.75
CA GLN A 12 2.15 -1.61 5.80
C GLN A 12 1.31 -2.87 6.04
N VAL A 13 1.97 -4.03 6.18
CA VAL A 13 1.31 -5.30 6.50
C VAL A 13 0.60 -5.21 7.85
N LEU A 14 1.24 -4.64 8.87
CA LEU A 14 0.63 -4.45 10.18
C LEU A 14 -0.62 -3.56 10.11
N ALA A 15 -0.53 -2.41 9.44
CA ALA A 15 -1.67 -1.51 9.26
C ALA A 15 -2.83 -2.21 8.52
N THR A 16 -2.52 -2.99 7.49
CA THR A 16 -3.52 -3.78 6.74
C THR A 16 -4.19 -4.83 7.63
N LEU A 17 -3.42 -5.53 8.48
CA LEU A 17 -3.95 -6.51 9.42
C LEU A 17 -4.81 -5.86 10.52
N VAL A 18 -4.40 -4.71 11.04
CA VAL A 18 -5.18 -3.97 12.05
C VAL A 18 -6.52 -3.54 11.48
N VAL A 19 -6.53 -2.97 10.26
CA VAL A 19 -7.78 -2.56 9.61
C VAL A 19 -8.65 -3.77 9.27
N ALA A 20 -8.06 -4.88 8.83
CA ALA A 20 -8.80 -6.11 8.57
C ALA A 20 -9.42 -6.70 9.85
N GLY A 21 -8.69 -6.67 10.97
CA GLY A 21 -9.20 -7.08 12.28
C GLY A 21 -10.33 -6.19 12.78
N LEU A 22 -10.19 -4.86 12.63
CA LEU A 22 -11.26 -3.91 12.96
C LEU A 22 -12.48 -4.13 12.06
N ALA A 23 -12.29 -4.32 10.76
CA ALA A 23 -13.37 -4.65 9.83
C ALA A 23 -14.07 -5.95 10.23
N PHE A 24 -13.33 -6.97 10.64
CA PHE A 24 -13.90 -8.23 11.13
C PHE A 24 -14.77 -8.03 12.37
N VAL A 25 -14.30 -7.29 13.38
CA VAL A 25 -15.03 -7.08 14.65
C VAL A 25 -16.26 -6.19 14.43
N VAL A 26 -16.09 -5.05 13.75
CA VAL A 26 -17.16 -4.07 13.54
C VAL A 26 -18.23 -4.61 12.61
N LEU A 27 -17.85 -5.20 11.46
CA LEU A 27 -18.81 -5.76 10.50
C LEU A 27 -19.29 -7.15 10.91
N GLY A 28 -18.59 -7.81 11.84
CA GLY A 28 -19.00 -9.07 12.46
C GLY A 28 -20.32 -8.95 13.20
N GLN A 29 -20.59 -7.78 13.81
CA GLN A 29 -21.89 -7.52 14.45
C GLN A 29 -23.08 -7.52 13.47
N TYR A 30 -22.81 -7.35 12.17
CA TYR A 30 -23.80 -7.36 11.09
C TYR A 30 -23.81 -8.67 10.29
N GLY A 31 -23.03 -9.68 10.68
CA GLY A 31 -22.90 -10.95 9.94
C GLY A 31 -22.04 -10.89 8.68
N ILE A 32 -21.34 -9.77 8.43
CA ILE A 32 -20.53 -9.52 7.22
C ILE A 32 -19.02 -9.42 7.54
N GLY A 33 -18.62 -9.79 8.77
CA GLY A 33 -17.26 -9.60 9.29
C GLY A 33 -16.15 -10.23 8.43
N LEU A 34 -16.34 -11.47 7.98
CA LEU A 34 -15.35 -12.15 7.12
C LEU A 34 -15.16 -11.41 5.79
N HIS A 35 -16.27 -11.03 5.15
CA HIS A 35 -16.23 -10.31 3.88
C HIS A 35 -15.64 -8.91 4.02
N GLY A 36 -15.92 -8.23 5.13
CA GLY A 36 -15.28 -6.97 5.52
C GLY A 36 -13.76 -7.09 5.67
N ALA A 37 -13.31 -8.11 6.40
CA ALA A 37 -11.88 -8.37 6.59
C ALA A 37 -11.17 -8.65 5.25
N PHE A 38 -11.72 -9.54 4.41
CA PHE A 38 -11.16 -9.82 3.09
C PHE A 38 -11.14 -8.58 2.18
N SER A 39 -12.17 -7.73 2.25
CA SER A 39 -12.21 -6.49 1.49
C SER A 39 -11.12 -5.50 1.94
N ALA A 40 -10.92 -5.35 3.24
CA ALA A 40 -9.84 -4.55 3.81
C ALA A 40 -8.45 -5.10 3.45
N LEU A 41 -8.27 -6.43 3.48
CA LEU A 41 -7.05 -7.09 3.03
C LEU A 41 -6.81 -6.86 1.54
N ALA A 42 -7.84 -6.91 0.70
CA ALA A 42 -7.72 -6.63 -0.72
C ALA A 42 -7.31 -5.17 -0.99
N GLY A 43 -7.90 -4.22 -0.25
CA GLY A 43 -7.54 -2.81 -0.30
C GLY A 43 -6.07 -2.57 0.10
N GLY A 44 -5.67 -3.00 1.30
CA GLY A 44 -4.29 -2.83 1.77
C GLY A 44 -3.27 -3.67 0.99
N GLY A 45 -3.67 -4.86 0.52
CA GLY A 45 -2.88 -5.75 -0.33
C GLY A 45 -2.57 -5.14 -1.70
N SER A 46 -3.53 -4.44 -2.32
CA SER A 46 -3.30 -3.73 -3.58
C SER A 46 -2.19 -2.68 -3.46
N ALA A 47 -2.13 -1.98 -2.33
CA ALA A 47 -1.09 -1.00 -2.05
C ALA A 47 0.28 -1.62 -1.76
N ILE A 48 0.32 -2.80 -1.12
CA ILE A 48 1.57 -3.57 -0.97
C ILE A 48 2.12 -3.94 -2.35
N LEU A 49 1.28 -4.47 -3.25
CA LEU A 49 1.68 -4.82 -4.60
C LEU A 49 2.17 -3.60 -5.39
N GLY A 50 1.44 -2.49 -5.34
CA GLY A 50 1.88 -1.23 -5.96
C GLY A 50 3.22 -0.74 -5.41
N GLY A 51 3.40 -0.78 -4.08
CA GLY A 51 4.63 -0.34 -3.42
C GLY A 51 5.84 -1.20 -3.81
N LEU A 52 5.64 -2.51 -3.96
CA LEU A 52 6.67 -3.43 -4.47
C LEU A 52 7.03 -3.13 -5.93
N ALA A 53 6.03 -2.92 -6.79
CA ALA A 53 6.26 -2.57 -8.20
C ALA A 53 7.04 -1.25 -8.36
N ALA A 54 6.68 -0.23 -7.58
CA ALA A 54 7.42 1.03 -7.52
C ALA A 54 8.86 0.84 -7.02
N GLY A 55 9.05 0.05 -5.96
CA GLY A 55 10.38 -0.29 -5.45
C GLY A 55 11.24 -1.02 -6.48
N MET A 56 10.67 -1.93 -7.27
CA MET A 56 11.38 -2.60 -8.36
C MET A 56 11.81 -1.62 -9.45
N LYS A 57 10.99 -0.62 -9.80
CA LYS A 57 11.36 0.41 -10.78
C LYS A 57 12.56 1.26 -10.33
N LEU A 58 12.66 1.51 -9.02
CA LEU A 58 13.70 2.36 -8.44
C LEU A 58 15.01 1.60 -8.17
N LYS A 59 15.00 0.26 -8.10
CA LYS A 59 16.21 -0.54 -7.95
C LYS A 59 17.17 -0.34 -9.13
N GLY A 60 18.43 -0.02 -8.83
CA GLY A 60 19.52 0.06 -9.82
C GLY A 60 19.67 1.39 -10.55
N LYS A 61 18.83 2.41 -10.27
CA LYS A 61 18.90 3.74 -10.90
C LYS A 61 19.63 4.81 -10.07
N THR A 62 20.26 4.44 -8.96
CA THR A 62 20.84 5.37 -7.98
C THR A 62 22.32 5.71 -8.20
N ALA A 63 23.03 5.08 -9.14
CA ALA A 63 24.49 5.19 -9.18
C ALA A 63 25.06 6.42 -9.89
N THR A 64 24.34 7.08 -10.83
CA THR A 64 24.97 8.11 -11.70
C THR A 64 23.99 9.12 -12.31
N VAL A 65 23.01 9.67 -11.55
CA VAL A 65 21.97 10.52 -12.15
C VAL A 65 21.69 11.78 -11.31
N GLY A 66 21.63 12.95 -11.96
CA GLY A 66 21.45 14.25 -11.32
C GLY A 66 20.12 14.39 -10.55
N ALA A 67 20.02 15.38 -9.65
CA ALA A 67 18.88 15.54 -8.74
C ALA A 67 17.51 15.61 -9.47
N GLY A 68 17.43 16.28 -10.63
CA GLY A 68 16.20 16.36 -11.42
C GLY A 68 15.72 15.00 -11.96
N SER A 69 16.65 14.17 -12.44
CA SER A 69 16.33 12.81 -12.92
C SER A 69 15.94 11.85 -11.79
N VAL A 70 16.42 12.08 -10.56
CA VAL A 70 15.95 11.33 -9.39
C VAL A 70 14.48 11.65 -9.11
N LEU A 71 14.09 12.94 -9.16
CA LEU A 71 12.72 13.37 -8.95
C LEU A 71 11.76 12.76 -10.00
N VAL A 72 12.14 12.79 -11.27
CA VAL A 72 11.36 12.17 -12.37
C VAL A 72 11.22 10.67 -12.17
N ASN A 73 12.30 9.96 -11.79
CA ASN A 73 12.23 8.52 -11.54
C ASN A 73 11.30 8.17 -10.36
N ILE A 74 11.29 9.00 -9.31
CA ILE A 74 10.36 8.84 -8.17
C ILE A 74 8.91 9.07 -8.62
N LEU A 75 8.63 10.10 -9.41
CA LEU A 75 7.28 10.36 -9.94
C LEU A 75 6.78 9.23 -10.84
N ILE A 76 7.65 8.69 -11.72
CA ILE A 76 7.32 7.53 -12.56
C ILE A 76 7.02 6.30 -11.68
N ALA A 77 7.78 6.09 -10.60
CA ALA A 77 7.54 4.98 -9.67
C ALA A 77 6.20 5.13 -8.95
N GLU A 78 5.80 6.36 -8.59
CA GLU A 78 4.49 6.62 -7.99
C GLU A 78 3.34 6.39 -8.99
N ALA A 79 3.50 6.80 -10.25
CA ALA A 79 2.53 6.52 -11.30
C ALA A 79 2.33 5.01 -11.51
N ILE A 80 3.41 4.23 -11.50
CA ILE A 80 3.36 2.76 -11.58
C ILE A 80 2.61 2.19 -10.36
N LYS A 81 2.89 2.69 -9.15
CA LYS A 81 2.21 2.25 -7.92
C LYS A 81 0.70 2.41 -8.05
N ILE A 82 0.25 3.60 -8.43
CA ILE A 82 -1.17 3.92 -8.56
C ILE A 82 -1.83 3.08 -9.67
N ALA A 83 -1.15 2.88 -10.80
CA ALA A 83 -1.64 2.03 -11.87
C ALA A 83 -1.84 0.57 -11.42
N VAL A 84 -0.87 0.01 -10.67
CA VAL A 84 -0.97 -1.35 -10.12
C VAL A 84 -2.10 -1.46 -9.10
N ILE A 85 -2.27 -0.45 -8.23
CA ILE A 85 -3.40 -0.38 -7.30
C ILE A 85 -4.72 -0.39 -8.07
N ALA A 86 -4.88 0.49 -9.05
CA ALA A 86 -6.11 0.60 -9.83
C ALA A 86 -6.48 -0.70 -10.55
N ILE A 87 -5.51 -1.36 -11.21
CA ILE A 87 -5.72 -2.65 -11.88
C ILE A 87 -6.08 -3.73 -10.87
N THR A 88 -5.36 -3.82 -9.75
CA THR A 88 -5.64 -4.83 -8.72
C THR A 88 -7.03 -4.64 -8.13
N LEU A 89 -7.41 -3.40 -7.82
CA LEU A 89 -8.74 -3.08 -7.32
C LEU A 89 -9.82 -3.42 -8.35
N LEU A 90 -9.61 -3.09 -9.62
CA LEU A 90 -10.54 -3.46 -10.70
C LEU A 90 -10.76 -4.98 -10.74
N LEU A 91 -9.71 -5.78 -10.61
CA LEU A 91 -9.81 -7.24 -10.53
C LEU A 91 -10.61 -7.67 -9.29
N VAL A 92 -10.33 -7.08 -8.13
CA VAL A 92 -11.06 -7.37 -6.89
C VAL A 92 -12.55 -7.06 -7.03
N PHE A 93 -12.92 -5.89 -7.56
CA PHE A 93 -14.31 -5.52 -7.82
C PHE A 93 -15.00 -6.44 -8.82
N LYS A 94 -14.25 -6.98 -9.79
CA LYS A 94 -14.80 -7.86 -10.83
C LYS A 94 -14.98 -9.31 -10.38
N PHE A 95 -14.10 -9.82 -9.53
CA PHE A 95 -14.06 -11.25 -9.18
C PHE A 95 -14.56 -11.57 -7.76
N TYR A 96 -14.86 -10.57 -6.94
CA TYR A 96 -15.31 -10.77 -5.56
C TYR A 96 -16.71 -10.21 -5.32
N ASP A 97 -17.73 -11.09 -5.40
CA ASP A 97 -19.15 -10.71 -5.35
C ASP A 97 -19.60 -10.16 -3.98
N LYS A 98 -18.93 -10.57 -2.90
CA LYS A 98 -19.27 -10.18 -1.52
C LYS A 98 -18.34 -9.09 -0.99
N LEU A 99 -17.96 -8.15 -1.85
CA LEU A 99 -17.10 -7.04 -1.49
C LEU A 99 -17.83 -6.06 -0.56
N VAL A 100 -17.14 -5.60 0.49
CA VAL A 100 -17.59 -4.48 1.32
C VAL A 100 -16.76 -3.25 0.94
N PRO A 101 -17.28 -2.32 0.12
CA PRO A 101 -16.49 -1.21 -0.42
C PRO A 101 -15.87 -0.32 0.65
N ILE A 102 -16.61 -0.06 1.74
CA ILE A 102 -16.13 0.76 2.86
C ILE A 102 -14.90 0.13 3.52
N ALA A 103 -14.91 -1.19 3.74
CA ALA A 103 -13.77 -1.88 4.34
C ALA A 103 -12.56 -1.90 3.41
N LEU A 104 -12.79 -2.06 2.10
CA LEU A 104 -11.74 -1.96 1.08
C LEU A 104 -11.08 -0.57 1.07
N ILE A 105 -11.89 0.49 1.08
CA ILE A 105 -11.40 1.87 1.13
C ILE A 105 -10.62 2.11 2.42
N ALA A 106 -11.10 1.61 3.57
CA ALA A 106 -10.37 1.72 4.84
C ALA A 106 -8.98 1.04 4.77
N GLY A 107 -8.91 -0.16 4.19
CA GLY A 107 -7.64 -0.86 3.99
C GLY A 107 -6.68 -0.11 3.08
N LEU A 108 -7.19 0.48 1.99
CA LEU A 108 -6.42 1.32 1.08
C LEU A 108 -5.99 2.65 1.72
N ALA A 109 -6.85 3.28 2.52
CA ALA A 109 -6.57 4.54 3.20
C ALA A 109 -5.45 4.38 4.24
N ALA A 110 -5.50 3.32 5.05
CA ALA A 110 -4.42 3.00 5.96
C ALA A 110 -3.09 2.78 5.23
N ALA A 111 -3.15 2.18 4.04
CA ALA A 111 -1.97 2.02 3.20
C ALA A 111 -1.39 3.36 2.71
N ALA A 112 -2.25 4.29 2.28
CA ALA A 112 -1.84 5.61 1.85
C ALA A 112 -1.16 6.38 3.00
N VAL A 113 -1.70 6.28 4.22
CA VAL A 113 -1.11 6.90 5.42
C VAL A 113 0.29 6.33 5.70
N VAL A 114 0.46 5.01 5.67
CA VAL A 114 1.77 4.37 5.89
C VAL A 114 2.76 4.73 4.77
N SER A 115 2.30 4.79 3.51
CA SER A 115 3.14 5.23 2.38
C SER A 115 3.60 6.68 2.55
N GLY A 116 2.73 7.58 2.99
CA GLY A 116 3.10 8.97 3.29
C GLY A 116 4.07 9.08 4.46
N ALA A 117 3.79 8.38 5.56
CA ALA A 117 4.65 8.34 6.75
C ALA A 117 6.05 7.78 6.46
N ALA A 118 6.19 6.87 5.48
CA ALA A 118 7.47 6.35 5.06
C ALA A 118 8.38 7.44 4.46
N ILE A 119 7.83 8.40 3.70
CA ILE A 119 8.60 9.52 3.13
C ILE A 119 9.16 10.39 4.25
N PHE A 120 8.35 10.74 5.24
CA PHE A 120 8.78 11.51 6.40
C PHE A 120 9.87 10.79 7.20
N ALA A 121 9.71 9.49 7.46
CA ALA A 121 10.70 8.70 8.18
C ALA A 121 12.04 8.56 7.44
N ILE A 122 12.02 8.56 6.10
CA ILE A 122 13.25 8.57 5.30
C ILE A 122 13.92 9.94 5.36
N ASN A 123 13.14 11.02 5.30
CA ASN A 123 13.67 12.38 5.40
C ASN A 123 14.33 12.64 6.76
N GLU A 124 13.70 12.24 7.86
CA GLU A 124 14.27 12.37 9.20
C GLU A 124 15.61 11.64 9.34
N LYS A 125 15.70 10.39 8.85
CA LYS A 125 16.93 9.60 8.86
C LYS A 125 18.07 10.21 8.02
N ASN A 126 17.76 10.97 6.98
CA ASN A 126 18.78 11.61 6.14
C ASN A 126 19.26 12.95 6.70
N ASN A 127 18.56 13.53 7.67
CA ASN A 127 18.88 14.80 8.32
C ASN A 127 19.39 14.63 9.77
N ALA A 128 19.60 13.39 10.23
CA ALA A 128 20.16 13.02 11.53
C ALA A 128 21.54 12.38 11.35
#